data_AF-A0A3M0WT77-F1
#
_entry.id   AF-A0A3M0WT77-F1
#
_cell.length_a   1.000
_cell.length_b   1.000
_cell.length_c   1.000
_cell.angle_alpha   90.00
_cell.angle_beta   90.00
_cell.angle_gamma   90.00
#
_symmetry.space_group_name_H-M   'P 1'
#
loop_
_entity.id
_entity.type
_entity.pdbx_description
1 polymer ?
#
loop_
_entity_poly.entity_id
_entity_poly.type
_entity_poly.pdbx_seq_one_letter_code
_entity_poly.pdbx_strand_id
1 'polypeptide(L)'
;MPFFGFGITAQTLVGNSIGRGENKKAQFFGNETAKLATFYAIIIGIIFLIIPNWILLIFTTNDKIISIAVPLIRIAGIAQLFYGSGIVFAYGLQAAGRSFYVMTADVIINWLIFIPLAYFIAVYLGFGIIGAWASMMFYVVLYSFAMMIKFNLSRWRMEKFN
;
A
#
# COMPACT_ATOMS: atom_id res chain seq x y z
N MET A 1 -0.50 -3.83 10.71
CA MET A 1 0.54 -2.94 11.28
C MET A 1 1.99 -3.23 10.85
N PRO A 2 2.40 -4.44 10.42
CA PRO A 2 3.79 -4.71 10.00
C PRO A 2 4.30 -3.85 8.82
N PHE A 3 3.43 -3.51 7.87
CA PHE A 3 3.81 -2.67 6.72
C PHE A 3 4.26 -1.26 7.11
N PHE A 4 3.73 -0.69 8.20
CA PHE A 4 4.23 0.57 8.74
C PHE A 4 5.66 0.42 9.29
N GLY A 5 5.99 -0.73 9.88
CA GLY A 5 7.35 -1.03 10.35
C GLY A 5 8.37 -1.09 9.20
N PHE A 6 8.00 -1.70 8.07
CA PHE A 6 8.81 -1.64 6.85
C PHE A 6 8.91 -0.21 6.31
N GLY A 7 7.81 0.55 6.32
CA GLY A 7 7.79 1.96 5.93
C GLY A 7 8.74 2.82 6.76
N ILE A 8 8.71 2.71 8.09
CA ILE A 8 9.58 3.45 9.01
C ILE A 8 11.06 3.05 8.81
N THR A 9 11.33 1.76 8.61
CA THR A 9 12.67 1.27 8.29
C THR A 9 13.19 1.91 7.00
N ALA A 10 12.38 1.92 5.94
CA ALA A 10 12.73 2.56 4.68
C ALA A 10 12.93 4.07 4.85
N GLN A 11 12.05 4.75 5.58
CA GLN A 11 12.16 6.18 5.88
C GLN A 11 13.50 6.50 6.53
N THR A 12 13.91 5.69 7.51
CA THR A 12 15.17 5.85 8.25
C THR A 12 16.39 5.59 7.37
N LEU A 13 16.42 4.48 6.63
CA LEU A 13 17.55 4.12 5.76
C LEU A 13 17.72 5.10 4.60
N VAL A 14 16.60 5.47 3.95
CA VAL A 14 16.58 6.45 2.85
C VAL A 14 17.03 7.81 3.37
N GLY A 15 16.44 8.31 4.47
CA GLY A 15 16.79 9.59 5.06
C GLY A 15 18.27 9.67 5.46
N ASN A 16 18.79 8.65 6.13
CA ASN A 16 20.20 8.59 6.54
C ASN A 16 21.16 8.50 5.34
N SER A 17 20.80 7.80 4.27
CA SER A 17 21.63 7.75 3.06
C SER A 17 21.61 9.07 2.30
N ILE A 18 20.47 9.75 2.21
CA ILE A 18 20.39 11.09 1.62
C ILE A 18 21.22 12.09 2.44
N GLY A 19 21.10 12.07 3.77
CA GLY A 19 21.89 12.92 4.67
C GLY A 19 23.41 12.73 4.56
N ARG A 20 23.86 11.54 4.12
CA ARG A 20 25.27 11.23 3.82
C ARG A 20 25.68 11.52 2.37
N GLY A 21 24.79 12.05 1.53
CA GLY A 21 25.03 12.25 0.10
C GLY A 21 25.06 10.96 -0.73
N GLU A 22 24.68 9.82 -0.15
CA GLU A 22 24.73 8.49 -0.76
C GLU A 22 23.42 8.15 -1.49
N ASN A 23 23.01 8.99 -2.44
CA ASN A 23 21.68 8.88 -3.06
C ASN A 23 21.41 7.55 -3.78
N LYS A 24 22.45 6.91 -4.34
CA LYS A 24 22.32 5.56 -4.93
C LYS A 24 21.96 4.51 -3.87
N LYS A 25 22.55 4.62 -2.66
CA LYS A 25 22.22 3.72 -1.55
C LYS A 25 20.83 3.99 -1.01
N ALA A 26 20.37 5.25 -1.01
CA ALA A 26 19.01 5.59 -0.63
C ALA A 26 17.98 4.87 -1.52
N GLN A 27 18.15 4.95 -2.85
CA GLN A 27 17.29 4.21 -3.79
C GLN A 27 17.36 2.69 -3.58
N PHE A 28 18.58 2.16 -3.40
CA PHE A 28 18.80 0.74 -3.15
C PHE A 28 18.06 0.27 -1.88
N PHE A 29 18.24 0.93 -0.74
CA PHE A 29 17.60 0.54 0.51
C PHE A 29 16.08 0.63 0.46
N GLY A 30 15.52 1.64 -0.21
CA GLY A 30 14.07 1.73 -0.40
C GLY A 30 13.52 0.56 -1.21
N ASN A 31 14.20 0.20 -2.31
CA ASN A 31 13.81 -0.94 -3.15
C ASN A 31 13.97 -2.28 -2.43
N GLU A 32 15.06 -2.51 -1.69
CA GLU A 32 15.25 -3.74 -0.91
C GLU A 32 14.22 -3.87 0.21
N THR A 33 13.90 -2.76 0.91
CA THR A 33 12.86 -2.77 1.94
C THR A 33 11.49 -3.06 1.32
N ALA A 34 11.20 -2.53 0.13
CA ALA A 34 9.95 -2.79 -0.58
C ALA A 34 9.83 -4.26 -1.01
N LYS A 35 10.93 -4.90 -1.43
CA LYS A 35 10.97 -6.34 -1.73
C LYS A 35 10.64 -7.17 -0.49
N LEU A 36 11.26 -6.87 0.65
CA LEU A 36 10.98 -7.58 1.91
C LEU A 36 9.53 -7.39 2.36
N ALA A 37 9.00 -6.17 2.26
CA ALA A 37 7.60 -5.88 2.57
C ALA A 37 6.64 -6.65 1.64
N THR A 38 6.98 -6.75 0.35
CA THR A 38 6.19 -7.50 -0.64
C THR A 38 6.23 -9.00 -0.35
N PHE A 39 7.40 -9.55 -0.03
CA PHE A 39 7.52 -10.97 0.35
C PHE A 39 6.68 -11.28 1.60
N TYR A 40 6.74 -10.42 2.60
CA TYR A 40 5.88 -10.52 3.78
C TYR A 40 4.38 -10.44 3.39
N ALA A 41 4.01 -9.50 2.53
CA ALA A 41 2.63 -9.37 2.04
C ALA A 41 2.14 -10.62 1.31
N ILE A 42 3.00 -11.28 0.52
CA ILE A 42 2.67 -12.52 -0.19
C ILE A 42 2.34 -13.63 0.81
N ILE A 43 3.16 -13.81 1.84
CA ILE A 43 2.93 -14.85 2.86
C ILE A 43 1.58 -14.63 3.55
N ILE A 44 1.31 -13.40 4.01
CA ILE A 44 0.04 -13.09 4.68
C ILE A 44 -1.14 -13.15 3.70
N GLY A 45 -0.95 -12.74 2.45
CA GLY A 45 -1.95 -12.82 1.38
C GLY A 45 -2.37 -14.26 1.11
N ILE A 46 -1.42 -15.19 1.02
CA ILE A 46 -1.69 -16.61 0.85
C ILE A 46 -2.51 -17.15 2.04
N ILE A 47 -2.15 -16.78 3.27
CA ILE A 47 -2.90 -17.18 4.47
C ILE A 47 -4.36 -16.70 4.39
N PHE A 48 -4.59 -15.45 3.99
CA PHE A 48 -5.92 -14.87 3.84
C PHE A 48 -6.74 -15.54 2.72
N LEU A 49 -6.08 -16.02 1.66
CA LEU A 49 -6.74 -16.69 0.55
C LEU A 49 -7.13 -18.14 0.86
N ILE A 50 -6.24 -18.89 1.52
CA ILE A 50 -6.42 -20.34 1.77
C ILE A 50 -7.33 -20.59 2.98
N ILE A 51 -7.15 -19.87 4.09
CA ILE A 51 -7.86 -20.15 5.34
C ILE A 51 -8.65 -18.95 5.93
N PRO A 52 -9.48 -18.26 5.14
CA PRO A 52 -10.22 -17.07 5.63
C PRO A 52 -11.18 -17.39 6.79
N ASN A 53 -11.83 -18.56 6.78
CA ASN A 53 -12.79 -18.95 7.82
C ASN A 53 -12.13 -19.09 9.20
N TRP A 54 -10.97 -19.74 9.27
CA TRP A 54 -10.23 -19.92 10.51
C TRP A 54 -9.80 -18.59 11.12
N ILE A 55 -9.43 -17.62 10.27
CA ILE A 55 -9.06 -16.27 10.70
C ILE A 55 -10.29 -15.56 11.26
N LEU A 56 -11.45 -15.67 10.60
CA LEU A 56 -12.69 -15.03 11.02
C LEU A 56 -13.24 -15.58 12.34
N LEU A 57 -13.04 -16.87 12.60
CA LEU A 57 -13.45 -17.50 13.85
C LEU A 57 -12.76 -16.92 15.11
N ILE A 58 -11.63 -16.23 14.94
CA ILE A 58 -10.95 -15.50 16.02
C ILE A 58 -11.75 -14.25 16.42
N PHE A 59 -12.50 -13.66 15.49
CA PHE A 59 -13.24 -12.41 15.70
C PHE A 59 -14.72 -12.64 16.01
N THR A 60 -15.34 -13.65 15.39
CA THR A 60 -16.77 -13.92 15.56
C THR A 60 -17.10 -15.38 15.33
N THR A 61 -18.12 -15.86 16.04
CA THR A 61 -18.71 -17.20 15.87
C THR A 61 -20.01 -17.17 15.07
N ASN A 62 -20.42 -16.01 14.55
CA ASN A 62 -21.66 -15.87 13.80
C ASN A 62 -21.46 -16.19 12.30
N ASP A 63 -22.01 -17.32 11.85
CA ASP A 63 -21.87 -17.82 10.47
C ASP A 63 -22.35 -16.82 9.39
N LYS A 64 -23.38 -16.01 9.68
CA LYS A 64 -23.84 -14.97 8.74
C LYS A 64 -22.79 -13.87 8.54
N ILE A 65 -22.06 -13.52 9.59
CA ILE A 65 -20.99 -12.52 9.50
C ILE A 65 -19.78 -13.13 8.77
N ILE A 66 -19.44 -14.39 9.10
CA ILE A 66 -18.32 -15.10 8.47
C ILE A 66 -18.53 -15.21 6.97
N SER A 67 -19.69 -15.69 6.52
CA SER A 67 -20.01 -15.84 5.09
C SER A 67 -19.91 -14.53 4.30
N ILE A 68 -20.28 -13.39 4.90
CA ILE A 68 -20.11 -12.06 4.28
C ILE A 68 -18.64 -11.61 4.28
N ALA A 69 -17.88 -11.92 5.33
CA ALA A 69 -16.51 -11.43 5.50
C ALA A 69 -15.46 -12.24 4.73
N VAL A 70 -15.70 -13.52 4.44
CA VAL A 70 -14.79 -14.38 3.65
C VAL A 70 -14.36 -13.74 2.32
N PRO A 71 -15.27 -13.28 1.44
CA PRO A 71 -14.84 -12.64 0.19
C PRO A 71 -14.06 -11.34 0.44
N LEU A 72 -14.38 -10.59 1.50
CA LEU A 72 -13.70 -9.34 1.84
C LEU A 72 -12.25 -9.60 2.28
N ILE A 73 -12.01 -10.63 3.09
CA ILE A 73 -10.65 -11.05 3.48
C ILE A 73 -9.84 -11.50 2.27
N ARG A 74 -10.45 -12.19 1.31
CA ARG A 74 -9.75 -12.59 0.09
C ARG A 74 -9.35 -11.37 -0.75
N ILE A 75 -10.24 -10.39 -0.90
CA ILE A 75 -9.94 -9.12 -1.57
C ILE A 75 -8.82 -8.39 -0.83
N ALA A 76 -8.88 -8.30 0.51
CA ALA A 76 -7.82 -7.72 1.34
C ALA A 76 -6.48 -8.45 1.17
N GLY A 77 -6.53 -9.78 1.07
CA GLY A 77 -5.39 -10.66 0.85
C GLY A 77 -4.63 -10.35 -0.43
N ILE A 78 -5.35 -10.01 -1.50
CA ILE A 78 -4.76 -9.60 -2.78
C ILE A 78 -4.31 -8.13 -2.71
N ALA A 79 -5.12 -7.24 -2.15
CA ALA A 79 -4.82 -5.82 -2.07
C ALA A 79 -3.53 -5.54 -1.29
N GLN A 80 -3.28 -6.28 -0.19
CA GLN A 80 -2.09 -6.05 0.62
C GLN A 80 -0.77 -6.32 -0.11
N LEU A 81 -0.77 -7.15 -1.17
CA LEU A 81 0.40 -7.42 -2.00
C LEU A 81 0.97 -6.12 -2.59
N PHE A 82 0.08 -5.25 -3.03
CA PHE A 82 0.42 -3.93 -3.58
C PHE A 82 0.61 -2.91 -2.46
N TYR A 83 -0.20 -2.97 -1.41
CA TYR A 83 -0.09 -2.04 -0.29
C TYR A 83 1.29 -2.05 0.38
N GLY A 84 1.86 -3.26 0.57
CA GLY A 84 3.14 -3.43 1.25
C GLY A 84 4.29 -2.69 0.58
N SER A 85 4.39 -2.72 -0.75
CA SER A 85 5.40 -1.95 -1.48
C SER A 85 5.05 -0.48 -1.58
N GLY A 86 3.77 -0.15 -1.82
CA GLY A 86 3.32 1.24 -1.95
C GLY A 86 3.61 2.09 -0.72
N ILE A 87 3.37 1.55 0.46
CA ILE A 87 3.64 2.29 1.71
C ILE A 87 5.14 2.49 1.94
N VAL A 88 5.97 1.51 1.60
CA VAL A 88 7.42 1.64 1.71
C VAL A 88 7.94 2.75 0.80
N PHE A 89 7.46 2.80 -0.44
CA PHE A 89 7.82 3.88 -1.36
C PHE A 89 7.30 5.24 -0.92
N ALA A 90 6.08 5.31 -0.38
CA ALA A 90 5.52 6.55 0.16
C ALA A 90 6.38 7.10 1.31
N TYR A 91 6.81 6.24 2.24
CA TYR A 91 7.67 6.64 3.35
C TYR A 91 9.08 7.04 2.90
N GLY A 92 9.65 6.31 1.92
CA GLY A 92 10.91 6.67 1.29
C GLY A 92 10.85 8.03 0.56
N LEU A 93 9.76 8.31 -0.16
CA LEU A 93 9.54 9.62 -0.80
C LEU A 93 9.41 10.75 0.21
N GLN A 94 8.72 10.51 1.34
CA GLN A 94 8.64 11.49 2.43
C GLN A 94 10.01 11.78 3.04
N ALA A 95 10.84 10.74 3.27
CA ALA A 95 12.23 10.91 3.71
C ALA A 95 13.09 11.70 2.72
N ALA A 96 12.79 11.61 1.43
CA ALA A 96 13.46 12.35 0.37
C ALA A 96 12.93 13.79 0.17
N GLY A 97 12.10 14.30 1.10
CA GLY A 97 11.51 15.64 1.02
C GLY A 97 10.38 15.78 -0.01
N ARG A 98 9.88 14.68 -0.57
CA ARG A 98 8.82 14.66 -1.58
C ARG A 98 7.42 14.41 -0.98
N SER A 99 7.21 14.79 0.28
CA SER A 99 5.94 14.57 1.00
C SER A 99 4.74 15.23 0.34
N PHE A 100 4.91 16.41 -0.27
CA PHE A 100 3.84 17.08 -1.02
C PHE A 100 3.33 16.23 -2.19
N TYR A 101 4.21 15.49 -2.87
CA TYR A 101 3.78 14.58 -3.93
C TYR A 101 2.97 13.41 -3.37
N VAL A 102 3.42 12.82 -2.25
CA VAL A 102 2.72 11.70 -1.60
C VAL A 102 1.32 12.12 -1.18
N MET A 103 1.21 13.26 -0.50
CA MET A 103 -0.06 13.82 -0.05
C MET A 103 -0.99 14.18 -1.21
N THR A 104 -0.49 14.87 -2.24
CA THR A 104 -1.33 15.27 -3.38
C THR A 104 -1.79 14.07 -4.20
N ALA A 105 -0.93 13.07 -4.42
CA ALA A 105 -1.30 11.83 -5.08
C ALA A 105 -2.36 11.05 -4.28
N ASP A 106 -2.20 10.94 -2.96
CA ASP A 106 -3.19 10.31 -2.07
C ASP A 106 -4.56 10.98 -2.21
N VAL A 107 -4.61 12.30 -2.00
CA VAL A 107 -5.85 13.09 -2.09
C VAL A 107 -6.49 12.97 -3.47
N ILE A 108 -5.73 13.13 -4.55
CA ILE A 108 -6.26 13.07 -5.91
C ILE A 108 -6.83 11.68 -6.22
N ILE A 109 -6.07 10.62 -5.93
CA ILE A 109 -6.49 9.25 -6.21
C ILE A 109 -7.70 8.89 -5.33
N ASN A 110 -7.73 9.34 -4.08
CA ASN A 110 -8.85 9.07 -3.19
C ASN A 110 -10.14 9.80 -3.66
N TRP A 111 -10.06 11.09 -3.89
CA TRP A 111 -11.24 11.90 -4.23
C TRP A 111 -11.74 11.71 -5.66
N LEU A 112 -10.85 11.60 -6.64
CA LEU A 112 -11.25 11.53 -8.05
C LEU A 112 -11.51 10.10 -8.53
N ILE A 113 -10.98 9.10 -7.82
CA ILE A 113 -11.03 7.71 -8.30
C ILE A 113 -11.71 6.83 -7.26
N PHE A 114 -11.20 6.74 -6.03
CA PHE A 114 -11.75 5.83 -5.03
C PHE A 114 -13.21 6.15 -4.67
N ILE A 115 -13.51 7.39 -4.29
CA ILE A 115 -14.87 7.77 -3.86
C ILE A 115 -15.89 7.59 -5.00
N PRO A 116 -15.67 8.11 -6.22
CA PRO A 116 -16.61 7.93 -7.32
C PRO A 116 -16.77 6.47 -7.74
N LEU A 117 -15.68 5.71 -7.77
CA LEU A 117 -15.72 4.29 -8.13
C LEU A 117 -16.45 3.47 -7.07
N ALA A 118 -16.21 3.74 -5.78
CA ALA A 118 -16.91 3.09 -4.69
C ALA A 118 -18.41 3.39 -4.74
N TYR A 119 -18.81 4.63 -4.97
CA TYR A 119 -20.22 4.98 -5.13
C TYR A 119 -20.84 4.28 -6.34
N PHE A 120 -20.16 4.28 -7.48
CA PHE A 120 -20.66 3.66 -8.70
C PHE A 120 -20.83 2.14 -8.55
N ILE A 121 -19.82 1.43 -8.04
CA ILE A 121 -19.88 -0.03 -7.93
C ILE A 121 -20.75 -0.47 -6.75
N ALA A 122 -20.61 0.15 -5.57
CA ALA A 122 -21.33 -0.27 -4.38
C ALA A 122 -22.81 0.12 -4.42
N VAL A 123 -23.12 1.36 -4.83
CA VAL A 123 -24.47 1.93 -4.77
C VAL A 123 -25.18 1.77 -6.10
N TYR A 124 -24.62 2.29 -7.19
CA TYR A 124 -25.31 2.33 -8.49
C TYR A 124 -25.46 0.93 -9.13
N LEU A 125 -24.39 0.11 -9.11
CA LEU A 125 -24.45 -1.27 -9.59
C LEU A 125 -25.00 -2.27 -8.56
N GLY A 126 -25.24 -1.84 -7.31
CA GLY A 126 -25.84 -2.67 -6.27
C GLY A 126 -24.95 -3.76 -5.68
N PHE A 127 -23.62 -3.72 -5.89
CA PHE A 127 -22.69 -4.72 -5.31
C PHE A 127 -22.44 -4.51 -3.80
N GLY A 128 -22.97 -3.44 -3.21
CA GLY A 128 -22.90 -3.15 -1.77
C GLY A 128 -21.47 -3.18 -1.24
N ILE A 129 -21.26 -3.87 -0.11
CA ILE A 129 -19.96 -3.91 0.58
C ILE A 129 -18.86 -4.54 -0.27
N ILE A 130 -19.18 -5.56 -1.08
CA ILE A 130 -18.18 -6.21 -1.95
C ILE A 130 -17.68 -5.20 -3.00
N GLY A 131 -18.60 -4.40 -3.56
CA GLY A 131 -18.26 -3.33 -4.49
C GLY A 131 -17.35 -2.26 -3.89
N ALA A 132 -17.59 -1.87 -2.63
CA ALA A 132 -16.75 -0.92 -1.91
C ALA A 132 -15.32 -1.47 -1.70
N TRP A 133 -15.19 -2.73 -1.28
CA TRP A 133 -13.89 -3.37 -1.09
C TRP A 133 -13.12 -3.60 -2.40
N ALA A 134 -13.82 -3.94 -3.48
CA ALA A 134 -13.21 -4.02 -4.81
C ALA A 134 -12.68 -2.65 -5.28
N SER A 135 -13.43 -1.58 -5.02
CA SER A 135 -12.99 -0.21 -5.32
C SER A 135 -11.78 0.19 -4.48
N MET A 136 -11.72 -0.24 -3.22
CA MET A 136 -10.55 -0.04 -2.36
C MET A 136 -9.31 -0.79 -2.88
N MET A 137 -9.48 -2.00 -3.40
CA MET A 137 -8.40 -2.73 -4.04
C MET A 137 -7.83 -1.95 -5.23
N PHE A 138 -8.71 -1.37 -6.07
CA PHE A 138 -8.27 -0.54 -7.20
C PHE A 138 -7.49 0.70 -6.74
N TYR A 139 -7.98 1.37 -5.70
CA TYR A 139 -7.28 2.48 -5.05
C TYR A 139 -5.87 2.07 -4.59
N VAL A 140 -5.75 0.97 -3.85
CA VAL A 140 -4.47 0.49 -3.31
C VAL A 140 -3.48 0.21 -4.45
N VAL A 141 -3.92 -0.49 -5.49
CA VAL A 141 -3.10 -0.78 -6.66
C VAL A 141 -2.60 0.53 -7.28
N LEU A 142 -3.52 1.44 -7.62
CA LEU A 142 -3.17 2.67 -8.31
C LEU A 142 -2.22 3.56 -7.48
N TYR A 143 -2.51 3.74 -6.19
CA TYR A 143 -1.68 4.50 -5.28
C TYR A 143 -0.27 3.89 -5.15
N SER A 144 -0.19 2.57 -4.92
CA SER A 144 1.10 1.87 -4.82
C SER A 144 1.93 1.98 -6.09
N PHE A 145 1.32 1.84 -7.26
CA PHE A 145 1.99 2.03 -8.54
C PHE A 145 2.49 3.47 -8.72
N ALA A 146 1.68 4.48 -8.38
CA ALA A 146 2.11 5.87 -8.44
C ALA A 146 3.32 6.15 -7.55
N MET A 147 3.32 5.63 -6.33
CA MET A 147 4.46 5.76 -5.39
C MET A 147 5.70 5.04 -5.92
N MET A 148 5.56 3.82 -6.43
CA MET A 148 6.68 3.05 -6.98
C MET A 148 7.30 3.76 -8.20
N ILE A 149 6.47 4.23 -9.14
CA ILE A 149 6.93 4.93 -10.34
C ILE A 149 7.65 6.22 -9.93
N LYS A 150 7.05 7.02 -9.04
CA LYS A 150 7.69 8.26 -8.58
C LYS A 150 9.00 7.99 -7.86
N PHE A 151 9.06 6.98 -6.99
CA PHE A 151 10.29 6.63 -6.26
C PHE A 151 11.41 6.24 -7.22
N ASN A 152 11.12 5.43 -8.24
CA ASN A 152 12.13 4.97 -9.19
C ASN A 152 12.53 6.02 -10.23
N LEU A 153 11.60 6.90 -10.64
CA LEU A 153 11.87 8.01 -11.55
C LEU A 153 12.43 9.25 -10.85
N SER A 154 12.35 9.30 -9.52
CA SER A 154 12.94 10.40 -8.76
C SER A 154 14.41 10.49 -9.13
N ARG A 155 14.82 11.67 -9.61
CA ARG A 155 16.24 11.92 -9.83
C ARG A 155 16.89 11.95 -8.45
N TRP A 156 17.47 10.83 -8.05
CA TRP A 156 18.36 10.68 -6.90
C TRP A 156 19.70 11.43 -7.15
N ARG A 157 19.69 12.47 -7.99
CA ARG A 157 20.87 13.23 -8.36
C ARG A 157 21.24 14.17 -7.22
N MET A 158 22.54 14.49 -7.20
CA MET A 158 23.17 15.44 -6.29
C MET A 158 22.59 16.84 -6.52
N GLU A 159 21.39 17.13 -6.00
CA GLU A 159 21.04 18.52 -5.73
C GLU A 159 21.91 18.92 -4.54
N LYS A 160 23.11 19.45 -4.87
CA LYS A 160 23.85 20.30 -3.94
C LYS A 160 22.85 21.37 -3.52
N PHE A 161 22.48 21.36 -2.24
CA PHE A 161 21.92 22.53 -1.59
C PHE A 161 22.98 23.63 -1.72
N ASN A 162 22.79 24.50 -2.72
CA ASN A 162 23.44 25.79 -2.82
C ASN A 162 22.50 26.82 -2.19
#